data_AF-A0A2M7K441-F1
#
_entry.id   AF-A0A2M7K441-F1
#
_cell.length_a   1.000
_cell.length_b   1.000
_cell.length_c   1.000
_cell.angle_alpha   90.00
_cell.angle_beta   90.00
_cell.angle_gamma   90.00
#
_symmetry.space_group_name_H-M   'P 1'
#
loop_
_entity.id
_entity.type
_entity.pdbx_description
1 polymer ?
#
loop_
_entity_poly.entity_id
_entity_poly.type
_entity_poly.pdbx_seq_one_letter_code
_entity_poly.pdbx_strand_id
1 'polypeptide(L)'
;MKPLLIILLLFVGLFAKSQQKFDDKTRAIFIFDIIKYITWANEAAIDTFCVGVLDNKNSLEEELKKVAAIRLQVHKKPIKVIRFQSIESIDNCNTVFVNNESGFDIDKILKKISGKPIL
;
A
#
# COMPACT_ATOMS: atom_id res chain seq x y z
N MET A 1 -11.76 52.08 -0.28
CA MET A 1 -10.87 51.04 0.30
C MET A 1 -11.54 49.68 0.51
N LYS A 2 -12.80 49.61 0.98
CA LYS A 2 -13.56 48.35 1.14
C LYS A 2 -13.70 47.46 -0.12
N PRO A 3 -13.93 47.99 -1.36
CA PRO A 3 -14.07 47.11 -2.52
C PRO A 3 -12.74 46.45 -2.94
N LEU A 4 -11.60 47.08 -2.65
CA LEU A 4 -10.27 46.53 -2.94
C LEU A 4 -9.97 45.29 -2.08
N LEU A 5 -10.41 45.29 -0.82
CA LEU A 5 -10.25 44.16 0.10
C LEU A 5 -11.06 42.94 -0.36
N ILE A 6 -12.26 43.16 -0.90
CA ILE A 6 -13.14 42.11 -1.42
C ILE A 6 -12.54 41.49 -2.69
N ILE A 7 -11.99 42.32 -3.58
CA ILE A 7 -11.30 41.84 -4.79
C ILE A 7 -10.06 41.02 -4.42
N LEU A 8 -9.28 41.47 -3.43
CA LEU A 8 -8.12 40.73 -2.94
C LEU A 8 -8.50 39.35 -2.37
N LEU A 9 -9.62 39.25 -1.64
CA LEU A 9 -10.10 37.99 -1.07
C LEU A 9 -10.54 36.98 -2.15
N LEU A 10 -11.08 37.45 -3.28
CA LEU A 10 -11.48 36.60 -4.40
C LEU A 10 -10.27 35.99 -5.14
N PHE A 11 -9.12 36.67 -5.15
CA PHE A 11 -7.90 36.15 -5.78
C PHE A 11 -7.20 35.03 -4.99
N VAL A 12 -7.43 34.95 -3.67
CA VAL A 12 -6.84 33.88 -2.82
C VAL A 12 -7.40 32.50 -3.20
N GLY A 13 -8.65 32.42 -3.65
CA GLY A 13 -9.29 31.17 -4.06
C GLY A 13 -8.68 30.53 -5.30
N LEU A 14 -7.97 31.29 -6.15
CA LEU A 14 -7.36 30.77 -7.38
C LEU A 14 -6.09 29.93 -7.11
N PHE A 15 -5.50 30.04 -5.92
CA PHE A 15 -4.34 29.27 -5.51
C PHE A 15 -4.71 28.04 -4.66
N ALA A 16 -6.00 27.75 -4.50
CA ALA A 16 -6.46 26.54 -3.83
C ALA A 16 -6.09 25.31 -4.69
N LYS A 17 -4.96 24.68 -4.40
CA LYS A 17 -4.65 23.35 -4.93
C LYS A 17 -5.64 22.36 -4.33
N SER A 18 -6.32 21.59 -5.17
CA SER A 18 -7.22 20.52 -4.69
C SER A 18 -6.42 19.56 -3.81
N GLN A 19 -7.05 19.03 -2.75
CA GLN A 19 -6.44 18.01 -1.90
C GLN A 19 -5.91 16.87 -2.76
N GLN A 20 -4.62 16.55 -2.61
CA GLN A 20 -4.02 15.42 -3.31
C GLN A 20 -4.71 14.16 -2.81
N LYS A 21 -5.46 13.51 -3.70
CA LYS A 21 -6.17 12.27 -3.39
C LYS A 21 -5.15 11.24 -2.90
N PHE A 22 -5.48 10.49 -1.86
CA PHE A 22 -4.68 9.36 -1.41
C PHE A 22 -4.72 8.26 -2.48
N ASP A 23 -3.76 8.32 -3.39
CA ASP A 23 -3.64 7.47 -4.57
C ASP A 23 -2.74 6.25 -4.29
N ASP A 24 -2.65 5.36 -5.27
CA ASP A 24 -1.89 4.12 -5.13
C ASP A 24 -0.38 4.36 -4.98
N LYS A 25 0.13 5.46 -5.52
CA LYS A 25 1.52 5.88 -5.34
C LYS A 25 1.79 6.21 -3.87
N THR A 26 0.95 7.05 -3.28
CA THR A 26 1.05 7.42 -1.86
C THR A 26 0.83 6.20 -0.97
N ARG A 27 -0.15 5.36 -1.31
CA ARG A 27 -0.44 4.11 -0.59
C ARG A 27 0.75 3.15 -0.59
N ALA A 28 1.41 2.95 -1.73
CA ALA A 28 2.60 2.10 -1.83
C ALA A 28 3.72 2.58 -0.90
N ILE A 29 4.00 3.87 -0.87
CA ILE A 29 5.00 4.47 0.04
C ILE A 29 4.65 4.16 1.50
N PHE A 30 3.38 4.39 1.88
CA PHE A 30 2.91 4.16 3.25
C PHE A 30 2.97 2.69 3.65
N ILE A 31 2.64 1.75 2.76
CA ILE A 31 2.78 0.31 3.03
C ILE A 31 4.24 0.00 3.39
N PHE A 32 5.20 0.46 2.59
CA PHE A 32 6.62 0.24 2.87
C PHE A 32 7.10 0.94 4.16
N ASP A 33 6.54 2.10 4.50
CA ASP A 33 6.87 2.81 5.74
C ASP A 33 6.32 2.08 6.98
N ILE A 34 5.15 1.45 6.88
CA ILE A 34 4.56 0.65 7.96
C ILE A 34 5.35 -0.64 8.19
N ILE A 35 5.58 -1.44 7.15
CA ILE A 35 6.22 -2.76 7.28
C ILE A 35 7.66 -2.67 7.80
N LYS A 36 8.34 -1.53 7.60
CA LYS A 36 9.69 -1.28 8.12
C LYS A 36 9.74 -1.33 9.65
N TYR A 37 8.64 -1.03 10.34
CA TYR A 37 8.57 -1.00 11.80
C TYR A 37 7.86 -2.20 12.42
N ILE A 38 7.47 -3.17 11.59
CA ILE A 38 6.84 -4.42 12.04
C ILE A 38 7.91 -5.51 12.06
N THR A 39 7.84 -6.39 13.06
CA THR A 39 8.74 -7.54 13.22
C THR A 39 7.95 -8.82 13.01
N TRP A 40 8.54 -9.77 12.27
CA TRP A 40 7.95 -11.08 12.05
C TRP A 40 8.61 -12.13 12.93
N ALA A 41 7.82 -13.03 13.51
CA ALA A 41 8.35 -14.08 14.39
C ALA A 41 9.38 -15.00 13.69
N ASN A 42 9.26 -15.16 12.37
CA ASN A 42 10.12 -15.99 11.53
C ASN A 42 11.09 -15.16 10.66
N GLU A 43 11.41 -13.92 11.04
CA GLU A 43 12.17 -12.99 10.19
C GLU A 43 13.53 -13.51 9.73
N ALA A 44 14.21 -14.29 10.57
CA ALA A 44 15.47 -14.93 10.22
C ALA A 44 15.35 -15.91 9.03
N ALA A 45 14.19 -16.58 8.89
CA ALA A 45 13.89 -17.53 7.82
C ALA A 45 13.32 -16.87 6.56
N ILE A 46 13.15 -15.54 6.54
CA ILE A 46 12.73 -14.80 5.34
C ILE A 46 13.95 -14.61 4.45
N ASP A 47 13.98 -15.23 3.28
CA ASP A 47 15.03 -14.99 2.27
C ASP A 47 14.69 -13.81 1.36
N THR A 48 13.41 -13.66 1.03
CA THR A 48 12.87 -12.58 0.20
C THR A 48 11.59 -12.09 0.85
N PHE A 49 11.51 -10.79 1.11
CA PHE A 49 10.32 -10.19 1.71
C PHE A 49 9.24 -10.02 0.65
N CYS A 50 8.16 -10.78 0.76
CA CYS A 50 7.04 -10.67 -0.18
C CYS A 50 5.98 -9.68 0.31
N VAL A 51 5.64 -8.73 -0.58
CA VAL A 51 4.48 -7.83 -0.49
C VAL A 51 3.42 -8.29 -1.50
N GLY A 52 2.35 -8.88 -0.99
CA GLY A 52 1.20 -9.34 -1.76
C GLY A 52 0.13 -8.26 -1.95
N VAL A 53 -0.57 -8.31 -3.07
CA VAL A 53 -1.76 -7.48 -3.35
C VAL A 53 -2.90 -8.39 -3.76
N LEU A 54 -4.00 -8.37 -3.03
CA LEU A 54 -5.27 -8.98 -3.42
C LEU A 54 -6.19 -7.88 -3.94
N ASP A 55 -6.15 -7.68 -5.26
CA ASP A 55 -6.90 -6.65 -5.96
C ASP A 55 -7.20 -7.09 -7.41
N ASN A 56 -8.39 -6.75 -7.89
CA ASN A 56 -8.78 -6.94 -9.28
C ASN A 56 -8.05 -5.96 -10.22
N LYS A 57 -7.57 -4.82 -9.68
CA LYS A 57 -6.80 -3.79 -10.40
C LYS A 57 -5.29 -4.04 -10.25
N ASN A 58 -4.50 -3.57 -11.22
CA ASN A 58 -3.04 -3.66 -11.23
C ASN A 58 -2.34 -2.39 -10.71
N SER A 59 -3.05 -1.27 -10.55
CA SER A 59 -2.43 0.05 -10.30
C SER A 59 -1.57 0.07 -9.04
N LEU A 60 -2.03 -0.51 -7.93
CA LEU A 60 -1.25 -0.58 -6.70
C LEU A 60 -0.05 -1.54 -6.80
N GLU A 61 -0.20 -2.66 -7.50
CA GLU A 61 0.91 -3.59 -7.75
C GLU A 61 2.06 -2.88 -8.48
N GLU A 62 1.74 -2.07 -9.48
CA GLU A 62 2.74 -1.31 -10.25
C GLU A 62 3.44 -0.25 -9.39
N GLU A 63 2.71 0.48 -8.56
CA GLU A 63 3.31 1.47 -7.65
C GLU A 63 4.18 0.81 -6.57
N LEU A 64 3.75 -0.33 -6.02
CA LEU A 64 4.57 -1.11 -5.10
C LEU A 64 5.87 -1.60 -5.75
N LYS A 65 5.82 -2.06 -7.01
CA LYS A 65 7.03 -2.44 -7.77
C LYS A 65 7.99 -1.26 -7.96
N LYS A 66 7.47 -0.05 -8.25
CA LYS A 66 8.29 1.17 -8.36
C LYS A 66 8.99 1.50 -7.05
N VAL A 67 8.26 1.44 -5.92
CA VAL A 67 8.87 1.68 -4.59
C VAL A 67 9.89 0.60 -4.25
N ALA A 68 9.59 -0.67 -4.53
CA ALA A 68 10.50 -1.80 -4.31
C ALA A 68 11.79 -1.66 -5.13
N ALA A 69 11.72 -1.18 -6.38
CA ALA A 69 12.90 -0.95 -7.22
C ALA A 69 13.80 0.19 -6.70
N ILE A 70 13.27 1.12 -5.92
CA ILE A 70 14.04 2.22 -5.31
C ILE A 70 14.61 1.81 -3.95
N ARG A 71 13.79 1.18 -3.09
CA ARG A 71 14.19 0.80 -1.73
C ARG A 71 15.05 -0.47 -1.70
N LEU A 72 14.90 -1.35 -2.70
CA LEU A 72 15.59 -2.62 -2.94
C LEU A 72 15.37 -3.71 -1.88
N GLN A 73 15.32 -3.31 -0.61
CA GLN A 73 15.22 -4.21 0.53
C GLN A 73 14.35 -3.64 1.66
N VAL A 74 13.78 -4.54 2.45
CA VAL A 74 13.18 -4.27 3.75
C VAL A 74 13.69 -5.32 4.73
N HIS A 75 14.05 -4.93 5.96
CA HIS A 75 14.64 -5.85 6.94
C HIS A 75 15.88 -6.60 6.43
N LYS A 76 16.69 -5.94 5.59
CA LYS A 76 17.86 -6.52 4.88
C LYS A 76 17.53 -7.69 3.94
N LYS A 77 16.27 -7.83 3.54
CA LYS A 77 15.80 -8.85 2.60
C LYS A 77 15.39 -8.20 1.28
N PRO A 78 15.73 -8.77 0.12
CA PRO A 78 15.22 -8.30 -1.16
C PRO A 78 13.70 -8.32 -1.19
N ILE A 79 13.09 -7.37 -1.89
CA ILE A 79 11.64 -7.25 -1.97
C ILE A 79 11.10 -7.97 -3.20
N LYS A 80 10.02 -8.74 -3.03
CA LYS A 80 9.21 -9.30 -4.12
C LYS A 80 7.77 -8.78 -4.01
N VAL A 81 7.23 -8.26 -5.10
CA VAL A 81 5.83 -7.83 -5.18
C VAL A 81 5.04 -8.84 -6.00
N ILE A 82 3.92 -9.33 -5.46
CA ILE A 82 3.06 -10.34 -6.11
C ILE A 82 1.61 -9.88 -6.05
N ARG A 83 0.86 -10.06 -7.14
CA ARG A 83 -0.60 -9.92 -7.13
C ARG A 83 -1.26 -11.29 -7.09
N PHE A 84 -2.20 -11.45 -6.17
CA PHE A 84 -3.06 -12.62 -6.05
C PHE A 84 -4.38 -12.35 -6.77
N GLN A 85 -4.84 -13.32 -7.55
CA GLN A 85 -6.12 -13.24 -8.26
C GLN A 85 -7.28 -13.85 -7.45
N SER A 86 -6.95 -14.61 -6.39
CA SER A 86 -7.93 -15.26 -5.53
C SER A 86 -7.41 -15.42 -4.10
N ILE A 87 -8.32 -15.59 -3.14
CA ILE A 87 -7.99 -15.79 -1.73
C ILE A 87 -7.17 -17.09 -1.55
N GLU A 88 -7.50 -18.12 -2.32
CA GLU A 88 -6.87 -19.44 -2.24
C GLU A 88 -5.38 -19.39 -2.61
N SER A 89 -5.02 -18.48 -3.52
CA SER A 89 -3.64 -18.28 -3.99
C SER A 89 -2.74 -17.54 -3.00
N ILE A 90 -3.29 -16.96 -1.93
CA ILE A 90 -2.50 -16.26 -0.90
C ILE A 90 -1.62 -17.25 -0.18
N ASP A 91 -0.33 -17.23 -0.47
CA ASP A 91 0.66 -18.04 0.21
C ASP A 91 2.05 -17.42 0.15
N ASN A 92 2.91 -17.81 1.10
CA ASN A 92 4.33 -17.43 1.17
C ASN A 92 4.60 -15.92 1.02
N CYS A 93 3.76 -15.08 1.65
CA CYS A 93 4.00 -13.63 1.73
C CYS A 93 4.01 -13.11 3.16
N ASN A 94 4.73 -12.01 3.37
CA ASN A 94 4.92 -11.41 4.70
C ASN A 94 3.88 -10.33 4.98
N THR A 95 3.42 -9.67 3.93
CA THR A 95 2.37 -8.65 4.00
C THR A 95 1.41 -8.85 2.82
N VAL A 96 0.11 -8.72 3.05
CA VAL A 96 -0.91 -8.76 1.99
C VAL A 96 -1.81 -7.53 2.09
N PHE A 97 -1.75 -6.66 1.09
CA PHE A 97 -2.74 -5.61 0.93
C PHE A 97 -4.03 -6.19 0.33
N VAL A 98 -5.18 -5.85 0.93
CA VAL A 98 -6.50 -6.26 0.44
C VAL A 98 -7.29 -5.02 0.06
N ASN A 99 -7.74 -4.95 -1.20
CA ASN A 99 -8.62 -3.88 -1.64
C ASN A 99 -10.09 -4.23 -1.33
N ASN A 100 -10.74 -3.45 -0.46
CA ASN A 100 -12.15 -3.62 -0.12
C ASN A 100 -13.08 -3.49 -1.35
N GLU A 101 -12.70 -2.66 -2.33
CA GLU A 101 -13.48 -2.50 -3.57
C GLU A 101 -13.47 -3.75 -4.47
N SER A 102 -12.56 -4.68 -4.24
CA SER A 102 -12.46 -5.91 -5.05
C SER A 102 -13.50 -6.97 -4.68
N GLY A 103 -14.27 -6.77 -3.61
CA GLY A 103 -15.36 -7.67 -3.23
C GLY A 103 -14.92 -9.01 -2.64
N PHE A 104 -13.65 -9.17 -2.29
CA PHE A 104 -13.18 -10.35 -1.58
C PHE A 104 -13.71 -10.37 -0.14
N ASP A 105 -14.12 -11.55 0.31
CA ASP A 105 -14.65 -11.79 1.65
C ASP A 105 -13.53 -11.74 2.70
N ILE A 106 -13.57 -10.73 3.58
CA ILE A 106 -12.55 -10.51 4.60
C ILE A 106 -12.46 -11.65 5.61
N ASP A 107 -13.58 -12.31 5.94
CA ASP A 107 -13.59 -13.43 6.89
C ASP A 107 -12.89 -14.65 6.29
N LYS A 108 -13.06 -14.88 4.98
CA LYS A 108 -12.32 -15.92 4.27
C LYS A 108 -10.83 -15.62 4.18
N ILE A 109 -10.46 -14.35 3.97
CA ILE A 109 -9.04 -13.93 3.98
C ILE A 109 -8.43 -14.17 5.36
N LEU A 110 -9.07 -13.72 6.43
CA LEU A 110 -8.61 -13.91 7.80
C LEU A 110 -8.44 -15.38 8.15
N LYS A 111 -9.39 -16.24 7.74
CA LYS A 111 -9.26 -17.70 7.89
C LYS A 111 -8.07 -18.27 7.11
N LYS A 112 -7.82 -17.79 5.88
CA LYS A 112 -6.72 -18.26 5.02
C LYS A 112 -5.34 -17.92 5.59
N ILE A 113 -5.19 -16.77 6.23
CA ILE A 113 -3.91 -16.30 6.79
C ILE A 113 -3.76 -16.61 8.29
N SER A 114 -4.81 -17.11 8.95
CA SER A 114 -4.80 -17.41 10.39
C SER A 114 -3.65 -18.32 10.79
N GLY A 115 -2.95 -17.98 11.87
CA GLY A 115 -1.80 -18.72 12.38
C GLY A 115 -0.51 -18.56 11.56
N LYS A 116 -0.54 -17.85 10.42
CA LYS A 116 0.65 -17.51 9.65
C LYS A 116 1.20 -16.15 10.10
N PRO A 117 2.52 -15.94 10.08
CA PRO A 117 3.12 -14.63 10.36
C PRO A 117 2.96 -13.72 9.12
N ILE A 118 1.73 -13.27 8.87
CA ILE A 118 1.36 -12.40 7.75
C ILE A 118 0.69 -11.15 8.33
N LEU A 119 1.13 -9.99 7.86
CA LEU A 119 0.45 -8.71 8.07
C LEU A 119 -0.66 -8.51 7.03
#